data_AF-A0A956PFU8-F1
#
_entry.id   AF-A0A956PFU8-F1
#
_cell.length_a   1.000
_cell.length_b   1.000
_cell.length_c   1.000
_cell.angle_alpha   90.00
_cell.angle_beta   90.00
_cell.angle_gamma   90.00
#
_symmetry.space_group_name_H-M   'P 1'
#
loop_
_entity.id
_entity.type
_entity.pdbx_description
1 polymer ?
#
loop_
_entity_poly.entity_id
_entity_poly.type
_entity_poly.pdbx_seq_one_letter_code
_entity_poly.pdbx_strand_id
1 'polypeptide(L)'
;MTSRDEDQELFNVMDALAESVLSLSDEELLEEAKAEGQDPAQIAQGMEEMLLAGVREHFRTKRESFQRDEKLSLSASKKLPESSKERRNLLERVLERLPKLSPKLALTYQCRNLSELTDEDVASSLEDLQILGAIEALQEDDLE
;
A
#
# COMPACT_ATOMS: atom_id res chain seq x y z
N MET A 1 48.85 10.86 32.07
CA MET A 1 47.54 10.35 31.65
C MET A 1 47.04 11.30 30.59
N THR A 2 46.85 10.80 29.37
CA THR A 2 46.42 11.60 28.21
C THR A 2 44.89 11.61 28.15
N SER A 3 44.27 12.71 27.70
CA SER A 3 42.80 12.85 27.57
C SER A 3 42.12 11.68 26.84
N ARG A 4 42.83 10.97 25.96
CA ARG A 4 42.34 9.78 25.26
C ARG A 4 42.14 8.55 26.15
N ASP A 5 42.88 8.43 27.26
CA ASP A 5 42.67 7.34 28.24
C ASP A 5 41.46 7.64 29.13
N GLU A 6 41.25 8.91 29.50
CA GLU A 6 40.09 9.34 30.31
C GLU A 6 38.77 9.13 29.56
N ASP A 7 38.74 9.42 28.25
CA ASP A 7 37.57 9.18 27.39
C ASP A 7 37.25 7.68 27.27
N GLN A 8 38.29 6.83 27.21
CA GLN A 8 38.12 5.38 27.12
C GLN A 8 37.62 4.78 28.44
N GLU A 9 38.13 5.26 29.58
CA GLU A 9 37.65 4.86 30.89
C GLU A 9 36.18 5.25 31.10
N LEU A 10 35.80 6.47 30.68
CA LEU A 10 34.41 6.92 30.74
C LEU A 10 33.49 6.05 29.88
N PHE A 11 33.91 5.72 28.66
CA PHE A 11 33.15 4.84 27.78
C PHE A 11 32.92 3.48 28.42
N ASN A 12 33.96 2.88 29.00
CA ASN A 12 33.86 1.57 29.65
C ASN A 12 32.92 1.59 30.86
N VAL A 13 32.89 2.68 31.63
CA VAL A 13 31.96 2.84 32.77
C VAL A 13 30.53 2.98 32.29
N MET A 14 30.28 3.74 31.23
CA MET A 14 28.93 3.90 30.64
C MET A 14 28.41 2.59 30.04
N ASP A 15 29.29 1.83 29.37
CA ASP A 15 28.96 0.53 28.81
C ASP A 15 28.63 -0.49 29.91
N ALA A 16 29.42 -0.52 30.99
CA ALA A 16 29.15 -1.37 32.15
C ALA A 16 27.84 -1.02 32.87
N LEU A 17 27.48 0.27 32.92
CA LEU A 17 26.19 0.73 33.46
C LEU A 17 25.01 0.28 32.58
N ALA A 18 25.15 0.40 31.26
CA ALA A 18 24.13 -0.08 30.33
C ALA A 18 23.92 -1.60 30.44
N GLU A 19 25.02 -2.36 30.49
CA GLU A 19 24.98 -3.83 30.65
C GLU A 19 24.36 -4.23 32.00
N SER A 20 24.65 -3.48 33.07
CA SER A 20 24.05 -3.72 34.39
C SER A 20 22.52 -3.63 34.33
N VAL A 21 21.97 -2.62 33.67
CA VAL A 21 20.52 -2.44 33.53
C VAL A 21 19.90 -3.57 32.67
N LEU A 22 20.59 -3.99 31.60
CA LEU A 22 20.13 -5.10 30.76
C LEU A 22 20.18 -6.46 31.46
N SER A 23 21.02 -6.59 32.49
CA SER A 23 21.18 -7.82 33.26
C SER A 23 20.18 -7.98 34.42
N LEU A 24 19.39 -6.95 34.72
CA LEU A 24 18.36 -7.00 35.75
C LEU A 24 17.26 -8.00 35.36
N SER A 25 16.78 -8.75 36.34
CA SER A 25 15.59 -9.58 36.18
C SER A 25 14.32 -8.73 36.05
N ASP A 26 13.26 -9.33 35.48
CA ASP A 26 11.96 -8.67 35.34
C ASP A 26 11.42 -8.19 36.69
N GLU A 27 11.61 -8.97 37.76
CA GLU A 27 11.23 -8.58 39.12
C GLU A 27 12.01 -7.36 39.62
N GLU A 28 13.33 -7.32 39.41
CA GLU A 28 14.19 -6.20 39.83
C GLU A 28 13.84 -4.91 39.06
N LEU A 29 13.56 -5.01 37.75
CA LEU A 29 13.10 -3.87 36.94
C LEU A 29 11.77 -3.32 37.44
N LEU A 30 10.84 -4.19 37.84
CA LEU A 30 9.54 -3.77 38.40
C LEU A 30 9.69 -3.12 39.78
N GLU A 31 10.65 -3.58 40.59
CA GLU A 31 10.96 -2.96 41.88
C GLU A 31 11.63 -1.59 41.69
N GLU A 32 12.57 -1.47 40.76
CA GLU A 32 13.24 -0.20 40.46
C GLU A 32 12.27 0.83 39.87
N ALA A 33 11.42 0.44 38.92
CA ALA A 33 10.38 1.32 38.38
C ALA A 33 9.44 1.84 39.49
N LYS A 34 9.04 0.98 40.44
CA LYS A 34 8.24 1.41 41.60
C LYS A 34 9.02 2.31 42.54
N ALA A 35 10.31 2.05 42.77
CA ALA A 35 11.18 2.88 43.60
C ALA A 35 11.37 4.29 43.02
N GLU A 36 11.37 4.42 41.69
CA GLU A 36 11.38 5.69 40.96
C GLU A 36 10.00 6.38 40.92
N GLY A 37 8.97 5.77 41.53
CA GLY A 37 7.60 6.31 41.56
C GLY A 37 6.84 6.12 40.25
N GLN A 38 7.33 5.27 39.35
CA GLN A 38 6.60 4.86 38.16
C GLN A 38 5.60 3.76 38.50
N ASP A 39 4.48 3.72 37.77
CA ASP A 39 3.49 2.64 37.85
C ASP A 39 3.62 1.75 36.61
N PRO A 40 4.21 0.54 36.74
CA PRO A 40 4.36 -0.39 35.63
C PRO A 40 3.04 -0.75 34.94
N ALA A 41 1.92 -0.74 35.68
CA ALA A 41 0.61 -1.03 35.10
C ALA A 41 0.15 0.09 34.16
N GLN A 42 0.43 1.35 34.50
CA GLN A 42 0.12 2.49 33.62
C GLN A 42 1.00 2.48 32.36
N ILE A 43 2.28 2.12 32.50
CA ILE A 43 3.19 1.98 31.36
C ILE A 43 2.67 0.90 30.40
N ALA A 44 2.30 -0.27 30.93
CA ALA A 44 1.74 -1.37 30.14
C ALA A 44 0.44 -0.97 29.42
N GLN A 45 -0.48 -0.27 30.13
CA GLN A 45 -1.71 0.21 29.53
C GLN A 45 -1.45 1.20 28.39
N GLY A 46 -0.51 2.14 28.56
CA GLY A 46 -0.15 3.09 27.51
C GLY A 46 0.42 2.41 26.25
N MET A 47 1.22 1.36 26.43
CA MET A 47 1.74 0.55 25.31
C MET A 47 0.62 -0.20 24.59
N GLU A 48 -0.33 -0.80 25.33
CA GLU A 48 -1.48 -1.49 24.76
C GLU A 48 -2.34 -0.54 23.91
N GLU A 49 -2.64 0.65 24.44
CA GLU A 49 -3.42 1.66 23.73
C GLU A 49 -2.73 2.14 22.44
N MET A 50 -1.41 2.32 22.47
CA MET A 50 -0.62 2.71 21.30
C MET A 50 -0.65 1.62 20.22
N LEU A 51 -0.47 0.35 20.59
CA LEU A 51 -0.56 -0.77 19.66
C LEU A 51 -1.95 -0.88 19.05
N LEU A 52 -3.00 -0.77 19.88
CA LEU A 52 -4.38 -0.79 19.40
C LEU A 52 -4.68 0.36 18.45
N ALA A 53 -4.16 1.56 18.70
CA ALA A 53 -4.30 2.71 17.81
C ALA A 53 -3.65 2.45 16.44
N GLY A 54 -2.43 1.92 16.41
CA GLY A 54 -1.75 1.57 15.16
C GLY A 54 -2.49 0.50 14.36
N VAL A 55 -3.00 -0.53 15.04
CA VAL A 55 -3.81 -1.58 14.41
C VAL A 55 -5.11 -1.00 13.83
N ARG A 56 -5.82 -0.14 14.58
CA ARG A 56 -7.04 0.51 14.10
C ARG A 56 -6.79 1.35 12.85
N GLU A 57 -5.70 2.12 12.84
CA GLU A 57 -5.36 2.96 11.68
C GLU A 57 -5.04 2.11 10.45
N HIS A 58 -4.26 1.04 10.60
CA HIS A 58 -3.98 0.11 9.52
C HIS A 58 -5.26 -0.49 8.92
N PHE A 59 -6.21 -0.92 9.76
CA PHE A 59 -7.49 -1.43 9.28
C PHE A 59 -8.37 -0.35 8.66
N ARG A 60 -8.28 0.89 9.13
CA ARG A 60 -8.98 2.04 8.54
C ARG A 60 -8.47 2.33 7.13
N THR A 61 -7.16 2.46 6.94
CA THR A 61 -6.55 2.69 5.62
C THR A 61 -6.91 1.57 4.64
N LYS A 62 -6.91 0.31 5.11
CA LYS A 62 -7.31 -0.84 4.30
C LYS A 62 -8.79 -0.77 3.87
N ARG A 63 -9.69 -0.31 4.74
CA ARG A 63 -11.11 -0.12 4.39
C ARG A 63 -11.30 1.04 3.42
N GLU A 64 -10.54 2.13 3.60
CA GLU A 64 -10.60 3.29 2.70
C GLU A 64 -10.07 2.97 1.29
N SER A 65 -9.09 2.08 1.15
CA SER A 65 -8.65 1.61 -0.17
C SER A 65 -9.74 0.79 -0.88
N PHE A 66 -10.39 -0.15 -0.17
CA PHE A 66 -11.49 -0.92 -0.75
C PHE A 66 -12.68 -0.05 -1.18
N GLN A 67 -12.99 1.01 -0.42
CA GLN A 67 -14.07 1.94 -0.81
C GLN A 67 -13.70 2.83 -2.00
N ARG A 68 -12.42 3.12 -2.24
CA ARG A 68 -11.99 3.80 -3.47
C ARG A 68 -12.14 2.89 -4.68
N ASP A 69 -11.76 1.62 -4.55
CA ASP A 69 -11.88 0.63 -5.63
C ASP A 69 -13.35 0.40 -6.02
N GLU A 70 -14.26 0.34 -5.03
CA GLU A 70 -15.69 0.18 -5.28
C GLU A 70 -16.32 1.43 -5.95
N LYS A 71 -15.90 2.64 -5.55
CA LYS A 71 -16.37 3.88 -6.18
C LYS A 71 -15.89 4.04 -7.63
N LEU A 72 -14.66 3.63 -7.93
CA LEU A 72 -14.12 3.61 -9.29
C LEU A 72 -14.86 2.59 -10.17
N SER A 73 -15.21 1.42 -9.61
CA SER A 73 -16.00 0.39 -10.28
C SER A 73 -17.43 0.87 -10.61
N LEU A 74 -18.06 1.63 -9.72
CA LEU A 74 -19.41 2.17 -9.94
C LEU A 74 -19.46 3.32 -10.95
N SER A 75 -18.44 4.19 -11.03
CA SER A 75 -18.38 5.25 -12.05
C SER A 75 -18.06 4.72 -13.45
N ALA A 76 -17.32 3.61 -13.53
CA ALA A 76 -17.00 2.89 -14.77
C ALA A 76 -18.22 2.18 -15.42
N SER A 77 -19.44 2.37 -14.92
CA SER A 77 -20.65 1.78 -15.51
C SER A 77 -21.25 2.60 -16.68
N LYS A 78 -20.48 3.53 -17.28
CA LYS A 78 -20.87 4.20 -18.52
C LYS A 78 -20.74 3.26 -19.72
N LYS A 79 -21.86 2.57 -20.02
CA LYS A 79 -22.25 1.93 -21.29
C LYS A 79 -21.12 1.61 -22.26
N LEU A 80 -20.53 0.42 -22.14
CA LEU A 80 -19.85 -0.20 -23.28
C LEU A 80 -20.86 -0.44 -24.42
N PRO A 81 -20.44 -0.32 -25.69
CA PRO A 81 -21.29 -0.67 -26.83
C PRO A 81 -21.79 -2.12 -26.72
N GLU A 82 -23.04 -2.41 -27.06
CA GLU A 82 -23.58 -3.79 -26.99
C GLU A 82 -23.10 -4.67 -28.14
N SER A 83 -22.57 -4.08 -29.22
CA SER A 83 -22.13 -4.79 -30.43
C SER A 83 -20.68 -5.23 -30.35
N SER A 84 -20.43 -6.54 -30.53
CA SER A 84 -19.08 -7.14 -30.54
C SER A 84 -18.11 -6.46 -31.50
N LYS A 85 -18.61 -5.98 -32.65
CA LYS A 85 -17.81 -5.31 -33.67
C LYS A 85 -17.36 -3.91 -33.23
N GLU A 86 -18.21 -3.20 -32.51
CA GLU A 86 -17.95 -1.84 -32.01
C GLU A 86 -16.98 -1.88 -30.84
N ARG A 87 -17.08 -2.90 -29.98
CA ARG A 87 -16.12 -3.16 -28.89
C ARG A 87 -14.70 -3.37 -29.40
N ARG A 88 -14.52 -4.19 -30.44
CA ARG A 88 -13.20 -4.42 -31.04
C ARG A 88 -12.61 -3.15 -31.64
N ASN A 89 -13.43 -2.36 -32.34
CA ASN A 89 -12.99 -1.08 -32.90
C ASN A 89 -12.58 -0.08 -31.79
N LEU A 90 -13.31 -0.04 -30.69
CA LEU A 90 -12.96 0.80 -29.54
C LEU A 90 -11.64 0.36 -28.91
N LEU A 91 -11.44 -0.94 -28.74
CA LEU A 91 -10.18 -1.50 -28.24
C LEU A 91 -8.99 -1.15 -29.14
N GLU A 92 -9.15 -1.27 -30.46
CA GLU A 92 -8.13 -0.87 -31.44
C GLU A 92 -7.78 0.63 -31.30
N ARG A 93 -8.78 1.51 -31.20
CA ARG A 93 -8.56 2.95 -31.00
C ARG A 93 -7.84 3.29 -29.69
N VAL A 94 -8.17 2.57 -28.61
CA VAL A 94 -7.49 2.74 -27.31
C VAL A 94 -6.01 2.38 -27.43
N LEU A 95 -5.71 1.26 -28.09
CA LEU A 95 -4.34 0.78 -28.28
C LEU A 95 -3.52 1.71 -29.18
N GLU A 96 -4.13 2.27 -30.22
CA GLU A 96 -3.49 3.24 -31.12
C GLU A 96 -3.18 4.57 -30.43
N ARG A 97 -4.09 5.06 -29.57
CA ARG A 97 -4.00 6.40 -28.97
C ARG A 97 -3.19 6.44 -27.67
N LEU A 98 -3.02 5.30 -26.98
CA LEU A 98 -2.27 5.22 -25.71
C LEU A 98 -1.05 4.28 -25.81
N PRO A 99 0.01 4.66 -26.56
CA PRO A 99 1.23 3.87 -26.68
C PRO A 99 2.00 3.73 -25.36
N LYS A 100 1.67 4.51 -24.32
CA LYS A 100 2.26 4.37 -22.98
C LYS A 100 1.68 3.21 -22.16
N LEU A 101 0.44 2.78 -22.47
CA LEU A 101 -0.18 1.57 -21.89
C LEU A 101 0.19 0.32 -22.69
N SER A 102 0.69 0.51 -23.91
CA SER A 102 1.07 -0.56 -24.82
C SER A 102 2.04 -1.60 -24.23
N PRO A 103 3.05 -1.32 -23.37
CA PRO A 103 3.91 -2.40 -22.90
C PRO A 103 3.25 -3.28 -21.83
N LYS A 104 2.30 -2.74 -21.04
CA LYS A 104 1.54 -3.52 -20.05
C LYS A 104 0.38 -4.28 -20.70
N LEU A 105 -0.34 -3.65 -21.64
CA LEU A 105 -1.36 -4.34 -22.42
C LEU A 105 -0.73 -5.32 -23.42
N ALA A 106 0.35 -4.95 -24.13
CA ALA A 106 1.05 -5.89 -25.01
C ALA A 106 1.57 -7.09 -24.24
N LEU A 107 1.93 -7.01 -22.96
CA LEU A 107 2.31 -8.20 -22.20
C LEU A 107 1.13 -9.17 -22.00
N THR A 108 -0.10 -8.67 -21.85
CA THR A 108 -1.33 -9.47 -21.76
C THR A 108 -1.82 -9.93 -23.15
N TYR A 109 -1.54 -9.15 -24.21
CA TYR A 109 -1.98 -9.39 -25.59
C TYR A 109 -0.94 -10.09 -26.48
N GLN A 110 0.32 -10.23 -26.05
CA GLN A 110 1.43 -10.80 -26.84
C GLN A 110 1.27 -12.28 -27.19
N CYS A 111 0.23 -12.95 -26.67
CA CYS A 111 -0.04 -14.35 -26.96
C CYS A 111 -1.32 -14.62 -27.76
N ARG A 112 -2.07 -13.61 -28.21
CA ARG A 112 -3.24 -13.81 -29.10
C ARG A 112 -3.36 -12.68 -30.12
N ASN A 113 -3.46 -13.03 -31.40
CA ASN A 113 -3.90 -12.08 -32.41
C ASN A 113 -5.23 -11.46 -31.94
N LEU A 114 -5.44 -10.14 -32.10
CA LEU A 114 -6.71 -9.49 -31.74
C LEU A 114 -7.92 -10.14 -32.44
N SER A 115 -7.69 -10.86 -33.55
CA SER A 115 -8.66 -11.67 -34.28
C SER A 115 -9.03 -13.02 -33.63
N GLU A 116 -8.25 -13.49 -32.65
CA GLU A 116 -8.44 -14.76 -31.94
C GLU A 116 -9.08 -14.59 -30.55
N LEU A 117 -9.33 -13.35 -30.13
CA LEU A 117 -10.04 -13.07 -28.88
C LEU A 117 -11.53 -13.36 -29.04
N THR A 118 -12.09 -14.05 -28.05
CA THR A 118 -13.54 -14.23 -27.96
C THR A 118 -14.18 -12.88 -27.62
N ASP A 119 -15.45 -12.71 -27.98
CA ASP A 119 -16.18 -11.48 -27.66
C ASP A 119 -16.26 -11.21 -26.15
N GLU A 120 -16.16 -12.27 -25.34
CA GLU A 120 -16.11 -12.24 -23.88
C GLU A 120 -14.75 -11.71 -23.37
N ASP A 121 -13.64 -12.19 -23.93
CA ASP A 121 -12.29 -11.69 -23.61
C ASP A 121 -12.17 -10.20 -23.96
N VAL A 122 -12.75 -9.78 -25.08
CA VAL A 122 -12.79 -8.37 -25.51
C VAL A 122 -13.63 -7.52 -24.55
N ALA A 123 -14.78 -8.03 -24.08
CA ALA A 123 -15.62 -7.33 -23.13
C ALA A 123 -14.91 -7.14 -21.77
N SER A 124 -14.33 -8.21 -21.22
CA SER A 124 -13.58 -8.15 -19.96
C SER A 124 -12.38 -7.20 -20.03
N SER A 125 -11.66 -7.21 -21.16
CA SER A 125 -10.51 -6.31 -21.33
C SER A 125 -10.92 -4.84 -21.42
N LEU A 126 -12.09 -4.56 -22.01
CA LEU A 126 -12.63 -3.20 -22.07
C LEU A 126 -13.16 -2.73 -20.71
N GLU A 127 -13.75 -3.62 -19.90
CA GLU A 127 -14.13 -3.32 -18.53
C GLU A 127 -12.91 -2.95 -17.67
N ASP A 128 -11.83 -3.73 -17.77
CA ASP A 128 -10.55 -3.42 -17.10
C ASP A 128 -9.97 -2.06 -17.54
N LEU A 129 -10.04 -1.76 -18.84
CA LEU A 129 -9.61 -0.47 -19.39
C LEU A 129 -10.52 0.68 -18.95
N GLN A 130 -11.80 0.42 -18.71
CA GLN A 130 -12.74 1.41 -18.19
C GLN A 130 -12.48 1.71 -16.72
N ILE A 131 -12.20 0.69 -15.90
CA ILE A 131 -11.78 0.84 -14.49
C ILE A 131 -10.48 1.66 -14.41
N LEU A 132 -9.59 1.50 -15.39
CA LEU A 132 -8.35 2.26 -15.48
C LEU A 132 -8.56 3.73 -15.93
N GLY A 133 -9.78 4.12 -16.32
CA GLY A 133 -10.12 5.46 -16.82
C GLY A 133 -9.62 5.74 -18.25
N ALA A 134 -9.08 4.73 -18.94
CA ALA A 134 -8.49 4.91 -20.27
C ALA A 134 -9.55 5.17 -21.36
N ILE A 135 -10.78 4.66 -21.17
CA ILE A 135 -11.89 4.86 -22.09
C ILE A 135 -12.53 6.25 -21.91
N GLU A 136 -12.60 6.77 -20.68
CA GLU A 136 -13.16 8.10 -20.40
C GLU A 136 -12.29 9.20 -21.02
N ALA A 137 -10.97 9.07 -20.94
CA ALA A 137 -10.02 9.98 -21.59
C ALA A 137 -10.18 10.04 -23.12
N LEU A 138 -10.73 8.99 -23.76
CA LEU A 138 -11.00 8.97 -25.19
C LEU A 138 -12.36 9.56 -25.55
N GLN A 139 -13.34 9.43 -24.66
CA GLN A 139 -14.70 9.96 -24.86
C GLN A 139 -14.77 11.48 -24.62
N GLU A 140 -13.93 12.03 -23.74
CA GLU A 140 -13.86 13.49 -23.52
C GLU A 140 -13.21 14.21 -24.71
N ASP A 141 -12.22 13.62 -25.37
CA ASP A 141 -11.56 14.20 -26.54
C ASP A 141 -12.41 14.16 -27.82
N ASP A 142 -13.40 13.27 -27.92
CA ASP A 142 -14.30 13.18 -29.10
C ASP A 142 -15.41 14.28 -29.06
N LEU A 143 -15.42 15.14 -28.03
CA LEU A 143 -16.35 16.26 -27.87
C LEU A 143 -15.72 17.66 -28.11
N GLU A 144 -14.45 17.73 -28.52
CA GLU A 144 -13.81 18.97 -29.02
C GLU A 144 -13.71 19.05 -30.55
#